data_AF-A0A063B9E5-F1
#
_entry.id   AF-A0A063B9E5-F1
#
_cell.length_a   1.000
_cell.length_b   1.000
_cell.length_c   1.000
_cell.angle_alpha   90.00
_cell.angle_beta   90.00
_cell.angle_gamma   90.00
#
_symmetry.space_group_name_H-M   'P 1'
#
loop_
_entity.id
_entity.type
_entity.pdbx_description
1 polymer ?
#
loop_
_entity_poly.entity_id
_entity_poly.type
_entity_poly.pdbx_seq_one_letter_code
_entity_poly.pdbx_strand_id
1 'polypeptide(L)'
;MARPGSHFRFALPAQAVPGAAQGVTARVTLADGRALPAWLRFEPQSRAFTATSVPAGALPMQAVMTVGDVRVPLVITERNQ
;
A
#
# COMPACT_ATOMS: atom_id res chain seq x y z
N MET A 1 -3.87 -20.23 -20.97
CA MET A 1 -3.97 -18.76 -20.98
C MET A 1 -4.18 -18.27 -19.56
N ALA A 2 -3.11 -17.82 -18.92
CA ALA A 2 -3.17 -17.11 -17.65
C ALA A 2 -2.12 -16.00 -17.72
N ARG A 3 -2.34 -14.91 -16.96
CA ARG A 3 -1.51 -13.70 -16.81
C ARG A 3 -2.03 -12.58 -17.71
N PRO A 4 -2.72 -11.59 -17.12
CA PRO A 4 -2.15 -10.72 -16.10
C PRO A 4 -2.99 -10.68 -14.82
N GLY A 5 -2.33 -10.56 -13.67
CA GLY A 5 -2.98 -10.60 -12.37
C GLY A 5 -2.11 -11.24 -11.31
N SER A 6 -0.87 -10.74 -11.13
CA SER A 6 -0.05 -11.18 -10.00
C SER A 6 -0.70 -10.62 -8.74
N HIS A 7 -1.46 -11.47 -8.05
CA HIS A 7 -1.91 -11.14 -6.72
C HIS A 7 -0.69 -11.17 -5.79
N PHE A 8 -0.49 -10.10 -5.05
CA PHE A 8 0.59 -9.98 -4.10
C PHE A 8 0.06 -9.37 -2.81
N ARG A 9 0.47 -9.92 -1.67
CA ARG A 9 0.17 -9.34 -0.37
C ARG A 9 1.47 -8.97 0.32
N PHE A 10 1.59 -7.71 0.69
CA PHE A 10 2.70 -7.21 1.49
C PHE A 10 2.21 -6.84 2.89
N ALA A 11 2.70 -7.55 3.90
CA ALA A 11 2.50 -7.12 5.29
C ALA A 11 3.40 -5.92 5.57
N LEU A 12 2.84 -4.82 6.07
CA LEU A 12 3.65 -3.68 6.48
C LEU A 12 4.32 -4.01 7.81
N PRO A 13 5.61 -3.67 7.97
CA PRO A 13 6.24 -3.76 9.27
C PRO A 13 5.55 -2.80 10.25
N ALA A 14 5.52 -3.14 11.53
CA ALA A 14 4.82 -2.33 12.54
C ALA A 14 5.30 -0.86 12.57
N GLN A 15 6.57 -0.61 12.23
CA GLN A 15 7.11 0.75 12.15
C GLN A 15 6.54 1.57 10.98
N ALA A 16 6.09 0.90 9.91
CA ALA A 16 5.51 1.59 8.77
C ALA A 16 4.13 2.15 9.09
N VAL A 17 3.41 1.61 10.10
CA VAL A 17 2.08 2.05 10.53
C VAL A 17 2.10 2.68 11.92
N PRO A 18 2.74 3.86 12.08
CA PRO A 18 2.78 4.55 13.36
C PRO A 18 1.36 4.99 13.74
N GLY A 19 0.92 4.65 14.95
CA GLY A 19 -0.35 5.15 15.48
C GLY A 19 -1.60 4.45 14.94
N ALA A 20 -1.50 3.23 14.39
CA ALA A 20 -2.67 2.34 14.24
C ALA A 20 -3.14 1.81 15.62
N ALA A 21 -3.40 2.73 16.55
CA ALA A 21 -4.18 2.53 17.75
C ALA A 21 -5.67 2.52 17.34
N GLN A 22 -6.49 1.80 18.09
CA GLN A 22 -7.89 1.58 17.77
C GLN A 22 -8.62 2.91 17.49
N GLY A 23 -9.11 3.09 16.26
CA GLY A 23 -9.88 4.26 15.84
C GLY A 23 -9.18 5.23 14.88
N VAL A 24 -7.88 5.09 14.62
CA VAL A 24 -7.19 5.96 13.65
C VAL A 24 -7.35 5.42 12.24
N THR A 25 -7.95 6.22 11.36
CA THR A 25 -8.09 5.88 9.94
C THR A 25 -6.76 6.15 9.24
N ALA A 26 -6.01 5.10 8.92
CA ALA A 26 -4.82 5.21 8.09
C ALA A 26 -5.24 5.32 6.62
N ARG A 27 -4.88 6.44 5.98
CA ARG A 27 -5.16 6.70 4.57
C ARG A 27 -3.87 6.59 3.79
N VAL A 28 -3.89 5.84 2.71
CA VAL A 28 -2.75 5.78 1.81
C VAL A 28 -3.13 6.58 0.56
N THR A 29 -2.16 7.31 0.02
CA THR A 29 -2.26 8.03 -1.26
C THR A 29 -0.97 7.81 -2.03
N LEU A 30 -0.99 7.97 -3.36
CA LEU A 30 0.25 8.04 -4.13
C LEU A 30 1.02 9.31 -3.73
N ALA A 31 2.34 9.29 -3.86
CA ALA A 31 3.18 10.46 -3.60
C ALA A 31 2.85 11.63 -4.53
N ASP A 32 2.33 11.33 -5.73
CA ASP A 32 1.78 12.32 -6.67
C ASP A 32 0.45 12.95 -6.22
N GLY A 33 -0.05 12.61 -5.02
CA GLY A 33 -1.34 13.07 -4.49
C GLY A 33 -2.56 12.38 -5.09
N ARG A 34 -2.36 11.41 -5.99
CA ARG A 34 -3.43 10.60 -6.59
C ARG A 34 -3.94 9.55 -5.60
N ALA A 35 -5.20 9.15 -5.76
CA ALA A 35 -5.76 8.02 -5.02
C ALA A 35 -5.07 6.72 -5.42
N LEU A 36 -5.12 5.71 -4.53
CA LEU A 36 -4.56 4.40 -4.87
C LEU A 36 -5.28 3.81 -6.08
N PRO A 37 -4.55 3.13 -6.97
CA PRO A 37 -5.15 2.38 -8.06
C PRO A 37 -6.08 1.28 -7.53
N ALA A 38 -7.14 0.95 -8.26
CA ALA A 38 -8.13 -0.05 -7.84
C ALA A 38 -7.53 -1.46 -7.60
N TRP A 39 -6.41 -1.77 -8.28
CA TRP A 39 -5.70 -3.04 -8.10
C TRP A 39 -4.90 -3.09 -6.80
N LEU A 40 -4.71 -1.97 -6.08
CA LEU A 40 -4.00 -1.86 -4.81
C LEU A 40 -4.92 -1.40 -3.68
N ARG A 41 -5.08 -2.24 -2.67
CA ARG A 41 -5.91 -1.94 -1.51
C ARG A 41 -5.10 -2.04 -0.22
N PHE A 42 -5.26 -1.03 0.63
CA PHE A 42 -4.71 -1.06 1.98
C PHE A 42 -5.75 -1.63 2.94
N GLU A 43 -5.37 -2.67 3.67
CA GLU A 43 -6.18 -3.31 4.70
C GLU A 43 -5.66 -2.90 6.09
N PRO A 44 -6.31 -1.93 6.77
CA PRO A 44 -5.84 -1.42 8.07
C PRO A 44 -5.95 -2.45 9.19
N GLN A 45 -6.91 -3.38 9.09
CA GLN A 45 -7.10 -4.46 10.07
C GLN A 45 -5.90 -5.42 10.11
N SER A 46 -5.40 -5.82 8.94
CA SER A 46 -4.24 -6.71 8.81
C SER A 46 -2.91 -5.95 8.67
N ARG A 47 -2.95 -4.61 8.63
CA ARG A 47 -1.80 -3.73 8.35
C ARG A 47 -1.03 -4.22 7.11
N ALA A 48 -1.77 -4.55 6.06
CA ALA A 48 -1.21 -5.16 4.86
C ALA A 48 -1.74 -4.48 3.60
N PHE A 49 -0.92 -4.44 2.57
CA PHE A 49 -1.37 -4.09 1.22
C PHE A 49 -1.69 -5.35 0.45
N THR A 50 -2.82 -5.33 -0.25
CA THR A 50 -3.20 -6.37 -1.18
C THR A 50 -3.22 -5.77 -2.59
N ALA A 51 -2.41 -6.32 -3.47
CA ALA A 51 -2.41 -6.05 -4.89
C ALA A 51 -2.99 -7.26 -5.63
N THR A 52 -3.83 -7.06 -6.64
CA THR A 52 -4.47 -8.16 -7.39
C THR A 52 -4.09 -8.19 -8.87
N SER A 53 -3.82 -7.04 -9.47
CA SER A 53 -3.41 -6.93 -10.88
C SER A 53 -2.47 -5.75 -11.07
N VAL A 54 -1.24 -5.89 -10.56
CA VAL A 54 -0.20 -4.88 -10.77
C VAL A 54 0.17 -4.85 -12.26
N PRO A 55 0.10 -3.69 -12.93
CA PRO A 55 0.59 -3.53 -14.29
C PRO A 55 2.12 -3.63 -14.35
N ALA A 56 2.66 -4.24 -15.40
CA ALA A 56 4.10 -4.23 -15.65
C ALA A 56 4.58 -2.78 -15.87
N GLY A 57 5.60 -2.36 -15.11
CA GLY A 57 6.13 -0.99 -15.13
C GLY A 57 5.40 0.00 -14.22
N ALA A 58 4.41 -0.44 -13.44
CA ALA A 58 3.82 0.43 -12.43
C ALA A 58 4.78 0.68 -11.26
N LEU A 59 5.63 -0.29 -10.91
CA LEU A 59 6.56 -0.24 -9.77
C LEU A 59 7.98 0.20 -10.20
N PRO A 60 8.78 0.85 -9.32
CA PRO A 60 8.46 1.23 -7.95
C PRO A 60 7.55 2.46 -7.89
N MET A 61 6.59 2.46 -6.96
CA MET A 61 5.68 3.58 -6.73
C MET A 61 5.96 4.19 -5.38
N GLN A 62 6.01 5.51 -5.31
CA GLN A 62 6.01 6.21 -4.04
C GLN A 62 4.56 6.37 -3.57
N ALA A 63 4.29 5.95 -2.35
CA ALA A 63 3.05 6.16 -1.63
C ALA A 63 3.33 6.97 -0.37
N VAL A 64 2.31 7.63 0.14
CA VAL A 64 2.37 8.33 1.42
C VAL A 64 1.20 7.82 2.22
N MET A 65 1.49 7.23 3.38
CA MET A 65 0.47 6.89 4.34
C MET A 65 0.34 8.00 5.35
N THR A 66 -0.89 8.48 5.50
CA THR A 66 -1.28 9.49 6.48
C THR A 66 -2.05 8.80 7.59
N VAL A 67 -1.53 8.87 8.82
CA VAL A 67 -2.15 8.30 10.02
C VAL A 67 -2.40 9.45 11.00
N GLY A 68 -3.66 9.90 11.07
CA GLY A 68 -3.99 11.13 11.79
C GLY A 68 -3.27 12.34 11.17
N ASP A 69 -2.30 12.90 11.90
CA ASP A 69 -1.45 14.02 11.47
C ASP A 69 -0.13 13.56 10.83
N VAL A 70 0.28 12.30 11.06
CA VAL A 70 1.60 11.80 10.66
C VAL A 70 1.57 11.35 9.21
N ARG A 71 2.49 11.86 8.38
CA ARG A 71 2.71 11.41 7.00
C ARG A 71 3.99 10.59 6.90
N VAL A 72 3.86 9.35 6.43
CA VAL A 72 4.95 8.40 6.27
C VAL A 72 5.12 8.10 4.78
N PRO A 73 6.22 8.51 4.15
CA PRO A 73 6.53 8.09 2.79
C PRO A 73 6.88 6.60 2.78
N LEU A 74 6.24 5.87 1.87
CA LEU A 74 6.37 4.43 1.65
C LEU A 74 6.76 4.21 0.20
N VAL A 75 7.72 3.33 -0.06
CA VAL A 75 8.02 2.91 -1.43
C VAL A 75 7.43 1.52 -1.63
N ILE A 76 6.45 1.42 -2.53
CA ILE A 76 5.85 0.15 -2.93
C ILE A 76 6.70 -0.39 -4.09
N THR A 77 7.29 -1.55 -3.89
CA THR A 77 8.13 -2.24 -4.88
C THR A 77 7.64 -3.67 -5.04
N GLU A 78 7.90 -4.30 -6.19
CA GLU A 78 7.60 -5.71 -6.41
C GLU A 78 8.60 -6.54 -5.62
N ARG A 79 8.38 -6.71 -4.31
CA ARG A 79 9.20 -7.62 -3.51
C ARG A 79 8.64 -9.01 -3.69
N ASN A 80 8.90 -9.63 -4.84
CA ASN A 80 8.71 -11.06 -5.04
C ASN A 80 9.62 -11.80 -4.04
N GLN A 81 9.08 -12.17 -2.87
CA GLN A 81 9.69 -13.15 -1.98
C GLN A 81 9.78 -14.49 -2.71
#